data_AF-A0A954UCT8-F1
#
_entry.id   AF-A0A954UCT8-F1
#
_cell.length_a   1.000
_cell.length_b   1.000
_cell.length_c   1.000
_cell.angle_alpha   90.00
_cell.angle_beta   90.00
_cell.angle_gamma   90.00
#
_symmetry.space_group_name_H-M   'P 1'
#
loop_
_entity.id
_entity.type
_entity.pdbx_description
1 polymer ?
#
loop_
_entity_poly.entity_id
_entity_poly.type
_entity_poly.pdbx_seq_one_letter_code
_entity_poly.pdbx_strand_id
1 'polypeptide(L)'
;GTHRGHQGFLEWVQIGREAEDIEVLEPQQFLADRDTVAVVGHMRCRARQTGRIYESDFVHVVTLRDGKIVRFQEFFDTYAAGEAFRDTT
;
A
#
# COMPACT_ATOMS: atom_id res chain seq x y z
N GLY A 1 1.56 4.89 9.01
CA GLY A 1 0.82 5.11 10.27
C GLY A 1 -0.67 4.96 10.03
N THR A 2 -1.55 5.39 10.94
CA THR A 2 -3.01 5.39 10.71
C THR A 2 -3.50 6.80 10.36
N HIS A 3 -4.17 6.94 9.21
CA HIS A 3 -4.76 8.20 8.75
C HIS A 3 -6.29 8.11 8.74
N ARG A 4 -7.00 9.22 9.01
CA ARG A 4 -8.47 9.22 9.19
C ARG A 4 -9.14 10.40 8.47
N GLY A 5 -10.34 10.15 7.95
CA GLY A 5 -11.13 11.14 7.21
C GLY A 5 -10.53 11.51 5.86
N HIS A 6 -11.20 12.40 5.11
CA HIS A 6 -10.76 12.81 3.79
C HIS A 6 -9.37 13.47 3.81
N GLN A 7 -9.11 14.35 4.78
CA GLN A 7 -7.81 15.02 4.88
C GLN A 7 -6.69 14.01 5.17
N GLY A 8 -6.88 13.11 6.14
CA GLY A 8 -5.87 12.09 6.43
C GLY A 8 -5.61 11.16 5.24
N PHE A 9 -6.64 10.82 4.47
CA PHE A 9 -6.46 10.05 3.23
C PHE A 9 -5.60 10.80 2.21
N LEU A 10 -5.84 12.09 1.99
CA LEU A 10 -5.02 12.91 1.08
C LEU A 10 -3.57 13.03 1.56
N GLU A 11 -3.36 13.18 2.86
CA GLU A 11 -2.00 13.17 3.45
C GLU A 11 -1.30 11.83 3.21
N TRP A 12 -1.99 10.71 3.43
CA TRP A 12 -1.44 9.37 3.16
C TRP A 12 -1.08 9.17 1.67
N VAL A 13 -1.95 9.60 0.75
CA VAL A 13 -1.67 9.57 -0.69
C VAL A 13 -0.44 10.42 -1.02
N GLN A 14 -0.34 11.62 -0.45
CA GLN A 14 0.80 12.50 -0.70
C GLN A 14 2.12 11.88 -0.22
N ILE A 15 2.14 11.30 0.98
CA ILE A 15 3.31 10.59 1.53
C ILE A 15 3.76 9.49 0.57
N GLY A 16 2.85 8.64 0.10
CA GLY A 16 3.20 7.56 -0.84
C GLY A 16 3.78 8.09 -2.15
N ARG A 17 3.17 9.13 -2.74
CA ARG A 17 3.64 9.74 -3.99
C ARG A 17 5.04 10.34 -3.86
N GLU A 18 5.36 10.92 -2.71
CA GLU A 18 6.67 11.52 -2.41
C GLU A 18 7.73 10.48 -2.04
N ALA A 19 7.33 9.33 -1.49
CA ALA A 19 8.25 8.30 -1.01
C ALA A 19 8.74 7.36 -2.11
N GLU A 20 7.87 6.94 -3.03
CA GLU A 20 8.19 5.86 -3.97
C GLU A 20 7.50 5.97 -5.34
N ASP A 21 8.04 5.22 -6.30
CA ASP A 21 7.41 4.90 -7.57
C ASP A 21 6.91 3.45 -7.53
N ILE A 22 5.61 3.25 -7.78
CA ILE A 22 5.03 1.91 -7.96
C ILE A 22 5.33 1.47 -9.40
N GLU A 23 6.21 0.50 -9.58
CA GLU A 23 6.59 -0.03 -10.89
C GLU A 23 5.65 -1.17 -11.33
N VAL A 24 5.23 -1.99 -10.37
CA VAL A 24 4.27 -3.09 -10.57
C VAL A 24 3.26 -3.08 -9.43
N LEU A 25 1.98 -3.17 -9.77
CA LEU A 25 0.89 -3.43 -8.84
C LEU A 25 -0.12 -4.35 -9.52
N GLU A 26 -0.04 -5.64 -9.21
CA GLU A 26 -0.80 -6.68 -9.87
C GLU A 26 -1.73 -7.38 -8.87
N PRO A 27 -3.02 -6.99 -8.82
CA PRO A 27 -4.04 -7.76 -8.11
C PRO A 27 -4.21 -9.12 -8.78
N GLN A 28 -4.07 -10.19 -8.02
CA GLN A 28 -4.14 -11.58 -8.51
C GLN A 28 -5.42 -12.28 -8.07
N GLN A 29 -5.90 -11.99 -6.84
CA GLN A 29 -7.10 -12.61 -6.30
C GLN A 29 -7.90 -11.61 -5.47
N PHE A 30 -9.23 -11.70 -5.58
CA PHE A 30 -10.17 -10.91 -4.79
C PHE A 30 -11.03 -11.87 -3.96
N LEU A 31 -10.94 -11.77 -2.65
CA LEU A 31 -11.74 -12.54 -1.68
C LEU A 31 -12.72 -11.58 -1.02
N ALA A 32 -14.00 -11.74 -1.33
CA ALA A 32 -15.06 -10.86 -0.83
C ALA A 32 -15.96 -11.58 0.18
N ASP A 33 -16.23 -10.92 1.31
CA ASP A 33 -17.28 -11.32 2.26
C ASP A 33 -18.00 -10.06 2.78
N ARG A 34 -19.33 -10.06 2.65
CA ARG A 34 -20.23 -8.94 3.02
C ARG A 34 -19.75 -7.60 2.45
N ASP A 35 -19.19 -6.75 3.30
CA ASP A 35 -18.76 -5.39 3.02
C ASP A 35 -17.23 -5.28 2.92
N THR A 36 -16.51 -6.40 2.97
CA THR A 36 -15.05 -6.43 3.01
C THR A 36 -14.49 -7.22 1.83
N VAL A 37 -13.42 -6.70 1.23
CA VAL A 37 -12.67 -7.34 0.15
C VAL A 37 -11.20 -7.40 0.55
N ALA A 38 -10.62 -8.59 0.58
CA ALA A 38 -9.18 -8.80 0.63
C ALA A 38 -8.66 -9.00 -0.80
N VAL A 39 -7.73 -8.13 -1.20
CA VAL A 39 -7.07 -8.17 -2.51
C VAL A 39 -5.67 -8.74 -2.29
N VAL A 40 -5.42 -9.93 -2.82
CA VAL A 40 -4.10 -10.56 -2.83
C VAL A 40 -3.42 -10.25 -4.14
N GLY A 41 -2.14 -9.90 -4.11
CA GLY A 41 -1.40 -9.61 -5.31
C GLY A 41 0.10 -9.50 -5.08
N HIS A 42 0.78 -9.02 -6.11
CA HIS A 42 2.22 -8.78 -6.10
C HIS A 42 2.51 -7.31 -6.46
N MET A 43 3.53 -6.74 -5.82
CA MET A 43 3.98 -5.39 -6.13
C MET A 43 5.49 -5.26 -6.16
N ARG A 44 5.95 -4.27 -6.94
CA ARG A 44 7.33 -3.82 -7.02
C ARG A 44 7.35 -2.30 -6.90
N CYS A 45 8.08 -1.80 -5.93
CA CYS A 45 8.20 -0.37 -5.66
C CYS A 45 9.67 0.05 -5.65
N ARG A 46 9.93 1.27 -6.12
CA ARG A 46 11.24 1.92 -6.04
C ARG A 46 11.16 3.07 -5.04
N ALA A 47 11.91 2.97 -3.95
CA ALA A 47 12.08 4.07 -3.01
C ALA A 47 12.79 5.24 -3.71
N ARG A 48 12.15 6.41 -3.79
CA ARG A 48 12.65 7.57 -4.53
C ARG A 48 13.96 8.10 -3.97
N GLN A 49 14.08 8.15 -2.64
CA GLN A 49 15.24 8.72 -1.95
C GLN A 49 16.52 7.91 -2.22
N THR A 50 16.43 6.57 -2.14
CA THR A 50 17.59 5.68 -2.22
C THR A 50 17.78 5.06 -3.60
N GLY A 51 16.75 5.11 -4.46
CA GLY A 51 16.69 4.42 -5.74
C GLY A 51 16.56 2.89 -5.65
N ARG A 52 16.51 2.32 -4.43
CA ARG A 52 16.41 0.89 -4.18
C ARG A 52 15.01 0.37 -4.46
N ILE A 53 14.94 -0.92 -4.75
CA ILE A 53 13.70 -1.61 -5.09
C ILE A 53 13.38 -2.59 -3.98
N TYR A 54 12.10 -2.67 -3.63
CA TYR A 54 11.57 -3.79 -2.89
C TYR A 54 10.40 -4.41 -3.64
N GLU A 55 10.24 -5.71 -3.46
CA GLU A 55 9.16 -6.50 -4.01
C GLU A 55 8.46 -7.22 -2.87
N SER A 56 7.15 -7.37 -2.98
CA SER A 56 6.37 -8.05 -1.96
C SER A 56 5.09 -8.60 -2.56
N ASP A 57 4.71 -9.80 -2.13
CA ASP A 57 3.31 -10.18 -2.15
C ASP A 57 2.58 -9.31 -1.12
N PHE A 58 1.37 -8.88 -1.45
CA PHE A 58 0.57 -8.03 -0.59
C PHE A 58 -0.83 -8.60 -0.37
N VAL A 59 -1.43 -8.20 0.75
CA VAL A 59 -2.88 -8.27 0.96
C VAL A 59 -3.37 -6.87 1.31
N HIS A 60 -4.24 -6.31 0.48
CA HIS A 60 -4.94 -5.05 0.77
C HIS A 60 -6.37 -5.35 1.19
N VAL A 61 -6.75 -4.94 2.39
CA VAL A 61 -8.10 -5.16 2.93
C VAL A 61 -8.88 -3.86 2.86
N VAL A 62 -10.01 -3.91 2.15
CA VAL A 62 -10.90 -2.77 1.91
C VAL A 62 -12.27 -3.05 2.53
N THR A 63 -12.79 -2.12 3.32
CA THR A 63 -14.19 -2.16 3.77
C THR A 63 -14.99 -1.11 3.02
N LEU A 64 -16.16 -1.50 2.53
CA LEU A 64 -17.08 -0.69 1.74
C LEU A 64 -18.34 -0.35 2.56
N ARG A 65 -18.90 0.82 2.34
CA ARG A 65 -20.25 1.20 2.81
C ARG A 65 -20.88 2.13 1.80
N ASP A 66 -22.11 1.86 1.39
CA ASP A 66 -22.85 2.65 0.40
C ASP A 66 -22.04 2.90 -0.90
N GLY A 67 -21.33 1.85 -1.36
CA GLY A 67 -20.48 1.90 -2.55
C GLY A 67 -19.17 2.68 -2.39
N LYS A 68 -18.81 3.11 -1.17
CA LYS A 68 -17.59 3.89 -0.88
C LYS A 68 -16.64 3.12 0.01
N ILE A 69 -15.33 3.31 -0.19
CA ILE A 69 -14.30 2.78 0.72
C ILE A 69 -14.34 3.57 2.03
N VAL A 70 -14.55 2.87 3.15
CA VAL A 70 -14.56 3.46 4.50
C VAL A 70 -13.37 3.02 5.36
N ARG A 71 -12.65 1.98 4.92
CA ARG A 71 -11.39 1.53 5.53
C ARG A 71 -10.50 0.91 4.46
N PHE A 72 -9.22 1.20 4.54
CA PHE A 72 -8.16 0.59 3.75
C PHE A 72 -7.02 0.20 4.70
N GLN A 73 -6.48 -1.00 4.53
CA GLN A 73 -5.35 -1.50 5.31
C GLN A 73 -4.43 -2.35 4.43
N GLU A 74 -3.12 -2.10 4.53
CA GLU A 74 -2.09 -2.75 3.75
C GLU A 74 -1.34 -3.77 4.59
N PHE A 75 -1.04 -4.91 3.99
CA PHE A 75 -0.15 -5.93 4.53
C PHE A 75 0.84 -6.32 3.44
N PHE A 76 2.13 -6.20 3.73
CA PHE A 76 3.24 -6.51 2.83
C PHE A 76 4.51 -6.69 3.66
N ASP A 77 5.62 -7.04 3.01
CA ASP A 77 6.93 -7.14 3.64
C ASP A 77 7.48 -5.75 4.02
N THR A 78 7.07 -5.29 5.19
CA THR A 78 7.53 -4.02 5.77
C THR A 78 9.03 -4.03 6.11
N TYR A 79 9.65 -5.20 6.27
CA TYR A 79 11.09 -5.30 6.48
C TYR A 79 11.84 -5.01 5.18
N ALA A 80 11.46 -5.66 4.07
CA ALA A 80 12.05 -5.40 2.76
C ALA A 80 11.88 -3.94 2.33
N ALA A 81 10.69 -3.37 2.53
CA ALA A 81 10.47 -1.94 2.30
C ALA A 81 11.38 -1.08 3.21
N GLY A 82 11.44 -1.38 4.50
CA GLY A 82 12.30 -0.68 5.45
C GLY A 82 13.78 -0.66 5.04
N GLU A 83 14.30 -1.79 4.54
CA GLU A 83 15.67 -1.87 4.02
C GLU A 83 15.88 -1.05 2.74
N ALA A 84 14.88 -1.00 1.85
CA ALA A 84 14.94 -0.16 0.65
C ALA A 84 14.96 1.33 1.00
N PHE A 85 14.22 1.76 2.03
CA PHE A 85 14.18 3.16 2.48
C PHE A 85 15.34 3.59 3.37
N ARG A 86 16.15 2.67 3.91
CA ARG A 86 17.31 3.03 4.75
C ARG A 86 18.45 3.59 3.91
N ASP A 87 18.88 4.81 4.23
CA ASP A 87 20.15 5.35 3.75
C ASP A 87 21.32 4.53 4.32
N THR A 88 22.20 4.06 3.44
CA THR A 88 23.55 3.61 3.84
C THR A 88 24.49 4.80 3.73
N THR A 89 24.51 5.63 4.78
CA THR A 89 25.66 6.50 5.04
C THR A 89 26.57 5.82 6.04
#